data_AF-A0A367JEC3-F1
#
_entry.id   AF-A0A367JEC3-F1
#
_cell.length_a   1.000
_cell.length_b   1.000
_cell.length_c   1.000
_cell.angle_alpha   90.00
_cell.angle_beta   90.00
_cell.angle_gamma   90.00
#
_symmetry.space_group_name_H-M   'P 1'
#
loop_
_entity.id
_entity.type
_entity.pdbx_description
1 polymer ?
#
loop_
_entity_poly.entity_id
_entity_poly.type
_entity_poly.pdbx_seq_one_letter_code
_entity_poly.pdbx_strand_id
1 'polypeptide(L)'
;MNARSKEALENVLWGSGISGAMGATSGATIAVLKNAPVKQYAISTGMSCGVFATTFFLVRETFITYQRQKNSQFGLKDSQTKDVDALISSTLAGATTGGLLSAVFRGPKTAPSGAIMFGAICSGLQMIYTAGNNWRQEMIIKQQNNPEETQISTFFRQFHLPSWFPIHQISEQEYNELLDTKLHTLEAELADLEKKLSNTKK
;
A
#
# COMPACT_ATOMS: atom_id res chain seq x y z
N MET A 1 -5.20 19.58 -15.49
CA MET A 1 -4.49 18.51 -14.73
C MET A 1 -5.50 17.40 -14.45
N ASN A 2 -5.34 16.22 -15.08
CA ASN A 2 -6.32 15.12 -14.99
C ASN A 2 -6.42 14.57 -13.57
N ALA A 3 -7.60 14.10 -13.13
CA ALA A 3 -7.80 13.49 -11.81
C ALA A 3 -6.76 12.39 -11.52
N ARG A 4 -6.44 11.56 -12.51
CA ARG A 4 -5.39 10.51 -12.41
C ARG A 4 -3.99 11.02 -12.14
N SER A 5 -3.62 12.18 -12.67
CA SER A 5 -2.29 12.75 -12.39
C SER A 5 -2.15 13.16 -10.92
N LYS A 6 -3.26 13.52 -10.27
CA LYS A 6 -3.28 13.82 -8.83
C LYS A 6 -3.12 12.54 -8.01
N GLU A 7 -3.82 11.47 -8.36
CA GLU A 7 -3.69 10.16 -7.69
C GLU A 7 -2.27 9.59 -7.81
N ALA A 8 -1.65 9.69 -8.99
CA ALA A 8 -0.27 9.26 -9.20
C ALA A 8 0.72 10.09 -8.33
N LEU A 9 0.53 11.42 -8.28
CA LEU A 9 1.34 12.28 -7.43
C LEU A 9 1.15 11.98 -5.94
N GLU A 10 -0.08 11.71 -5.51
CA GLU A 10 -0.39 11.34 -4.14
C GLU A 10 0.27 10.00 -3.76
N ASN A 11 0.22 8.99 -4.63
CA ASN A 11 0.90 7.71 -4.44
C ASN A 11 2.42 7.89 -4.33
N VAL A 12 3.00 8.73 -5.19
CA VAL A 12 4.44 9.06 -5.16
C VAL A 12 4.80 9.78 -3.86
N LEU A 13 3.96 10.71 -3.39
CA LEU A 13 4.20 11.49 -2.18
C LEU A 13 4.13 10.59 -0.94
N TRP A 14 3.10 9.76 -0.82
CA TRP A 14 2.98 8.78 0.27
C TRP A 14 4.10 7.76 0.24
N GLY A 15 4.41 7.21 -0.94
CA GLY A 15 5.47 6.23 -1.14
C GLY A 15 6.84 6.78 -0.75
N SER A 16 7.16 8.00 -1.16
CA SER A 16 8.43 8.67 -0.83
C SER A 16 8.51 9.12 0.64
N GLY A 17 7.38 9.51 1.24
CA GLY A 17 7.31 9.83 2.66
C GLY A 17 7.62 8.63 3.55
N ILE A 18 7.00 7.48 3.27
CA ILE A 18 7.23 6.24 4.03
C ILE A 18 8.68 5.76 3.87
N SER A 19 9.21 5.76 2.65
CA SER A 19 10.60 5.35 2.43
C SER A 19 11.59 6.32 3.08
N GLY A 20 11.32 7.63 3.05
CA GLY A 20 12.14 8.63 3.73
C GLY A 20 12.17 8.41 5.24
N ALA A 21 11.03 8.09 5.85
CA ALA A 21 10.94 7.73 7.26
C ALA A 21 11.72 6.44 7.58
N MET A 22 11.58 5.38 6.77
CA MET A 22 12.35 4.13 6.93
C MET A 22 13.86 4.34 6.72
N GLY A 23 14.24 5.22 5.78
CA GLY A 23 15.63 5.61 5.56
C GLY A 23 16.20 6.37 6.76
N ALA A 24 15.41 7.26 7.36
CA ALA A 24 15.82 8.00 8.55
C ALA A 24 15.97 7.09 9.78
N THR A 25 15.07 6.13 9.98
CA THR A 25 15.18 5.16 11.09
C THR A 25 16.38 4.25 10.91
N SER A 26 16.61 3.73 9.69
CA SER A 26 17.81 2.94 9.38
C SER A 26 19.10 3.75 9.58
N GLY A 27 19.13 4.99 9.10
CA GLY A 27 20.26 5.91 9.30
C GLY A 27 20.54 6.21 10.78
N ALA A 28 19.49 6.38 11.59
CA ALA A 28 19.62 6.58 13.03
C ALA A 28 20.24 5.34 13.72
N THR A 29 19.76 4.14 13.40
CA THR A 29 20.30 2.88 13.95
C THR A 29 21.78 2.70 13.61
N ILE A 30 22.17 2.97 12.36
CA ILE A 30 23.58 2.88 11.94
C ILE A 30 24.44 3.93 12.65
N ALA A 31 23.91 5.12 12.90
CA ALA A 31 24.64 6.18 13.60
C ALA A 31 24.92 5.82 15.06
N VAL A 32 23.96 5.18 15.75
CA VAL A 32 24.14 4.67 17.12
C VAL A 32 25.23 3.60 17.14
N LEU A 33 25.21 2.66 16.20
CA LEU A 33 26.23 1.60 16.12
C LEU A 33 27.65 2.12 15.84
N LYS A 34 27.77 3.23 15.10
CA LYS A 34 29.06 3.83 14.75
C LYS A 34 29.50 4.96 15.68
N ASN A 35 28.78 5.24 16.77
CA ASN A 35 29.02 6.39 17.65
C ASN A 35 29.16 7.72 16.88
N ALA A 36 28.37 7.90 15.83
CA ALA A 36 28.37 9.06 14.95
C ALA A 36 27.20 10.01 15.29
N PRO A 37 27.21 11.30 14.84
CA PRO A 37 26.12 12.22 15.10
C PRO A 37 24.80 11.75 14.45
N VAL A 38 23.88 11.24 15.27
CA VAL A 38 22.60 10.62 14.87
C VAL A 38 21.76 11.54 13.99
N LYS A 39 21.69 12.84 14.32
CA LYS A 39 20.86 13.80 13.59
C LYS A 39 21.28 13.94 12.12
N GLN A 40 22.59 14.05 11.86
CA GLN A 40 23.10 14.26 10.50
C GLN A 40 22.96 12.98 9.66
N TYR A 41 23.24 11.82 10.24
CA TYR A 41 23.10 10.53 9.55
C TYR A 41 21.64 10.21 9.24
N ALA A 42 20.73 10.37 10.21
CA ALA A 42 19.30 10.13 9.99
C ALA A 42 18.72 11.04 8.89
N ILE A 43 19.06 12.33 8.91
CA ILE A 43 18.60 13.29 7.90
C ILE A 43 19.19 12.97 6.52
N SER A 44 20.49 12.68 6.45
CA SER A 44 21.18 12.39 5.19
C SER A 44 20.66 11.10 4.54
N THR A 45 20.52 10.03 5.33
CA THR A 45 19.99 8.75 4.83
C THR A 45 18.51 8.85 4.48
N GLY A 46 17.72 9.58 5.29
CA GLY A 46 16.31 9.86 4.99
C GLY A 46 16.12 10.63 3.69
N MET A 47 16.90 11.70 3.47
CA MET A 47 16.85 12.46 2.21
C MET A 47 17.30 11.62 1.01
N SER A 48 18.40 10.88 1.14
CA SER A 48 18.90 10.03 0.05
C SER A 48 17.89 8.94 -0.33
N CYS A 49 17.24 8.32 0.65
CA CYS A 49 16.19 7.33 0.44
C CYS A 49 14.93 7.96 -0.16
N GLY A 50 14.54 9.16 0.30
CA GLY A 50 13.42 9.91 -0.24
C GLY A 50 13.62 10.29 -1.71
N VAL A 51 14.80 10.77 -2.09
CA VAL A 51 15.14 11.07 -3.50
C VAL A 51 15.09 9.81 -4.35
N PHE A 52 15.66 8.70 -3.86
CA PHE A 52 15.62 7.41 -4.55
C PHE A 52 14.19 6.91 -4.74
N ALA A 53 13.35 6.98 -3.72
CA ALA A 53 11.96 6.54 -3.81
C ALA A 53 11.12 7.43 -4.71
N THR A 54 11.29 8.75 -4.63
CA THR A 54 10.54 9.70 -5.46
C THR A 54 10.84 9.45 -6.94
N THR A 55 12.12 9.32 -7.28
CA THR A 55 12.55 9.01 -8.66
C THR A 55 12.01 7.66 -9.12
N PHE A 56 12.09 6.63 -8.27
CA PHE A 56 11.54 5.31 -8.57
C PHE A 56 10.03 5.34 -8.84
N PHE A 57 9.22 5.93 -7.93
CA PHE A 57 7.77 5.94 -8.07
C PHE A 57 7.31 6.79 -9.26
N LEU A 58 7.96 7.92 -9.53
CA LEU A 58 7.67 8.74 -10.72
C LEU A 58 7.89 7.93 -12.00
N VAL A 59 9.07 7.31 -12.12
CA VAL A 59 9.39 6.53 -13.32
C VAL A 59 8.44 5.34 -13.47
N ARG A 60 8.14 4.63 -12.37
CA ARG A 60 7.19 3.51 -12.37
C ARG A 60 5.79 3.94 -12.85
N GLU A 61 5.26 5.05 -12.35
CA GLU A 61 3.95 5.56 -12.77
C GLU A 61 3.92 5.95 -14.26
N THR A 62 5.01 6.52 -14.77
CA THR A 62 5.11 6.82 -16.22
C THR A 62 5.06 5.54 -17.06
N PHE A 63 5.76 4.48 -16.65
CA PHE A 63 5.74 3.19 -17.35
C PHE A 63 4.38 2.50 -17.27
N ILE A 64 3.74 2.49 -16.11
CA ILE A 64 2.39 1.90 -15.94
C ILE A 64 1.37 2.66 -16.80
N THR A 65 1.42 3.99 -16.79
CA THR A 65 0.51 4.82 -17.60
C THR A 65 0.73 4.56 -19.09
N TYR A 66 1.98 4.43 -19.52
CA TYR A 66 2.33 4.13 -20.90
C TYR A 66 1.87 2.72 -21.34
N GLN A 67 2.10 1.71 -20.51
CA GLN A 67 1.66 0.34 -20.78
C GLN A 67 0.14 0.24 -20.83
N ARG A 68 -0.58 0.87 -19.90
CA ARG A 68 -2.04 0.92 -19.92
C ARG A 68 -2.62 1.61 -21.16
N GLN A 69 -2.00 2.68 -21.63
CA GLN A 69 -2.41 3.33 -22.88
C GLN A 69 -2.29 2.38 -24.08
N LYS A 70 -1.21 1.59 -24.14
CA LYS A 70 -1.04 0.57 -25.17
C LYS A 70 -2.01 -0.60 -25.02
N ASN A 71 -2.20 -1.13 -23.81
CA ASN A 71 -3.09 -2.26 -23.56
C ASN A 71 -4.55 -1.93 -23.88
N SER A 72 -4.97 -0.67 -23.67
CA SER A 72 -6.28 -0.16 -24.09
C SER A 72 -6.48 -0.20 -25.61
N GLN A 73 -5.42 -0.08 -26.42
CA GLN A 73 -5.52 -0.17 -27.89
C GLN A 73 -5.71 -1.60 -28.38
N PHE A 74 -5.23 -2.58 -27.62
CA PHE A 74 -5.36 -4.00 -27.94
C PHE A 74 -6.62 -4.66 -27.32
N GLY A 75 -7.41 -3.91 -26.55
CA GLY A 75 -8.62 -4.42 -25.90
C GLY A 75 -8.34 -5.40 -24.75
N LEU A 76 -7.11 -5.44 -24.22
CA LEU A 76 -6.78 -6.30 -23.09
C LEU A 76 -7.35 -5.73 -21.80
N LYS A 77 -7.98 -6.60 -20.99
CA LYS A 77 -8.50 -6.21 -19.68
C LYS A 77 -7.35 -6.05 -18.69
N ASP A 78 -7.37 -4.95 -17.94
CA ASP A 78 -6.36 -4.60 -16.92
C ASP A 78 -6.04 -5.74 -15.95
N SER A 79 -6.99 -6.64 -15.67
CA SER A 79 -6.78 -7.78 -14.77
C SER A 79 -5.83 -8.85 -15.32
N GLN A 80 -5.72 -9.00 -16.64
CA GLN A 80 -4.95 -10.08 -17.27
C GLN A 80 -3.47 -9.71 -17.40
N THR A 81 -3.15 -8.44 -17.65
CA THR A 81 -1.75 -7.99 -17.81
C THR A 81 -1.15 -7.39 -16.54
N LYS A 82 -1.96 -7.15 -15.50
CA LYS A 82 -1.56 -6.44 -14.27
C LYS A 82 -0.22 -6.89 -13.70
N ASP A 83 -0.02 -8.19 -13.55
CA ASP A 83 1.15 -8.73 -12.87
C ASP A 83 2.42 -8.60 -13.73
N VAL A 84 2.28 -8.77 -15.04
CA VAL A 84 3.38 -8.64 -16.00
C VAL A 84 3.74 -7.17 -16.19
N ASP A 85 2.74 -6.30 -16.32
CA ASP A 85 2.91 -4.84 -16.41
C ASP A 85 3.57 -4.29 -15.13
N ALA A 86 3.13 -4.76 -13.96
CA ALA A 86 3.75 -4.39 -12.68
C ALA A 86 5.20 -4.88 -12.58
N LEU A 87 5.51 -6.09 -13.05
CA LEU A 87 6.88 -6.63 -13.06
C LEU A 87 7.79 -5.83 -13.99
N ILE A 88 7.36 -5.60 -15.23
CA ILE A 88 8.15 -4.86 -16.22
C ILE A 88 8.33 -3.41 -15.78
N SER A 89 7.27 -2.74 -15.32
CA SER A 89 7.35 -1.35 -14.86
C SER A 89 8.25 -1.20 -13.64
N SER A 90 8.15 -2.08 -12.64
CA SER A 90 9.03 -2.05 -11.47
C SER A 90 10.49 -2.37 -11.82
N THR A 91 10.73 -3.29 -12.74
CA THR A 91 12.09 -3.64 -13.20
C THR A 91 12.72 -2.48 -13.97
N LEU A 92 12.00 -1.89 -14.92
CA LEU A 92 12.48 -0.75 -15.71
C LEU A 92 12.65 0.50 -14.84
N ALA A 93 11.73 0.77 -13.91
CA ALA A 93 11.85 1.86 -12.96
C ALA A 93 13.04 1.68 -12.03
N GLY A 94 13.29 0.46 -11.54
CA GLY A 94 14.47 0.13 -10.74
C GLY A 94 15.76 0.31 -11.54
N ALA A 95 15.80 -0.18 -12.77
CA ALA A 95 16.99 -0.08 -13.63
C ALA A 95 17.30 1.37 -14.01
N THR A 96 16.29 2.15 -14.40
CA THR A 96 16.46 3.57 -14.75
C THR A 96 16.85 4.42 -13.55
N THR A 97 16.19 4.24 -12.41
CA THR A 97 16.48 4.99 -11.18
C THR A 97 17.86 4.64 -10.64
N GLY A 98 18.19 3.34 -10.60
CA GLY A 98 19.49 2.85 -10.16
C GLY A 98 20.63 3.28 -11.08
N GLY A 99 20.41 3.26 -12.39
CA GLY A 99 21.40 3.74 -13.36
C GLY A 99 21.63 5.24 -13.25
N LEU A 100 20.55 6.04 -13.17
CA LEU A 100 20.63 7.49 -13.08
C LEU A 100 21.30 7.94 -11.78
N LEU A 101 20.85 7.45 -10.64
CA LEU A 101 21.41 7.87 -9.34
C LEU A 101 22.83 7.36 -9.14
N SER A 102 23.17 6.16 -9.64
CA SER A 102 24.55 5.67 -9.63
C SER A 102 25.45 6.56 -10.49
N ALA A 103 24.97 6.97 -11.68
CA ALA A 103 25.69 7.91 -12.53
C ALA A 103 25.94 9.27 -11.85
N VAL A 104 24.94 9.82 -11.16
CA VAL A 104 25.02 11.13 -10.50
C VAL A 104 25.95 11.11 -9.29
N PHE A 105 25.86 10.09 -8.44
CA PHE A 105 26.63 10.07 -7.18
C PHE A 105 28.02 9.45 -7.31
N ARG A 106 28.22 8.48 -8.21
CA ARG A 106 29.46 7.70 -8.33
C ARG A 106 30.10 7.78 -9.72
N GLY A 107 29.48 8.54 -10.64
CA GLY A 107 29.97 8.78 -11.99
C GLY A 107 29.41 7.82 -13.04
N PRO A 108 29.51 8.19 -14.33
CA PRO A 108 28.79 7.52 -15.44
C PRO A 108 29.21 6.06 -15.65
N LYS A 109 30.44 5.69 -15.27
CA LYS A 109 30.95 4.32 -15.38
C LYS A 109 30.21 3.32 -14.48
N THR A 110 29.53 3.82 -13.44
CA THR A 110 28.77 3.00 -12.48
C THR A 110 27.28 2.92 -12.80
N ALA A 111 26.83 3.58 -13.87
CA ALA A 111 25.45 3.53 -14.34
C ALA A 111 24.97 2.11 -14.70
N PRO A 112 25.71 1.31 -15.51
CA PRO A 112 25.21 -0.01 -15.91
C PRO A 112 25.12 -0.99 -14.73
N SER A 113 26.09 -0.95 -13.81
CA SER A 113 26.06 -1.82 -12.62
C SER A 113 24.91 -1.43 -11.68
N GLY A 114 24.65 -0.13 -11.51
CA GLY A 114 23.50 0.36 -10.74
C GLY A 114 22.18 -0.06 -11.36
N ALA A 115 22.04 0.05 -12.68
CA ALA A 115 20.83 -0.36 -13.38
C ALA A 115 20.53 -1.86 -13.21
N ILE A 116 21.55 -2.71 -13.34
CA ILE A 116 21.39 -4.16 -13.20
C ILE A 116 21.03 -4.53 -11.76
N MET A 117 21.74 -3.99 -10.76
CA MET A 117 21.46 -4.29 -9.35
C MET A 117 20.05 -3.88 -8.94
N PHE A 118 19.69 -2.62 -9.17
CA PHE A 118 18.38 -2.13 -8.74
C PHE A 118 17.24 -2.72 -9.57
N GLY A 119 17.46 -2.99 -10.87
CA GLY A 119 16.49 -3.74 -11.69
C GLY A 119 16.24 -5.15 -11.15
N ALA A 120 17.29 -5.89 -10.79
CA ALA A 120 17.16 -7.23 -10.23
C ALA A 120 16.47 -7.23 -8.86
N ILE A 121 16.84 -6.30 -7.98
CA ILE A 121 16.21 -6.14 -6.65
C ILE A 121 14.73 -5.81 -6.80
N CYS A 122 14.38 -4.83 -7.63
CA CYS A 122 12.97 -4.44 -7.85
C CYS A 122 12.15 -5.57 -8.49
N SER A 123 12.73 -6.31 -9.44
CA SER A 123 12.10 -7.50 -10.01
C SER A 123 11.83 -8.56 -8.93
N GLY A 124 12.84 -8.86 -8.09
CA GLY A 124 12.70 -9.78 -6.97
C GLY A 124 11.60 -9.38 -5.98
N LEU A 125 11.59 -8.11 -5.56
CA LEU A 125 10.56 -7.56 -4.67
C LEU A 125 9.17 -7.65 -5.29
N GLN A 126 9.04 -7.34 -6.58
CA GLN A 126 7.76 -7.40 -7.29
C GLN A 126 7.26 -8.84 -7.43
N MET A 127 8.15 -9.81 -7.68
CA MET A 127 7.78 -11.24 -7.69
C MET A 127 7.28 -11.72 -6.33
N ILE A 128 7.96 -11.34 -5.25
CA ILE A 128 7.54 -11.68 -3.88
C ILE A 128 6.16 -11.08 -3.58
N TYR A 129 5.95 -9.81 -3.95
CA TYR A 129 4.67 -9.13 -3.78
C TYR A 129 3.54 -9.82 -4.57
N THR A 130 3.79 -10.15 -5.84
CA THR A 130 2.82 -10.86 -6.69
C THR A 130 2.51 -12.26 -6.14
N ALA A 131 3.51 -13.02 -5.73
CA ALA A 131 3.33 -14.34 -5.11
C ALA A 131 2.48 -14.26 -3.84
N GLY A 132 2.74 -13.26 -2.97
CA GLY A 132 1.94 -13.03 -1.76
C GLY A 132 0.50 -12.62 -2.06
N ASN A 133 0.28 -11.77 -3.08
CA ASN A 133 -1.07 -11.39 -3.49
C ASN A 133 -1.85 -12.58 -4.08
N ASN A 134 -1.18 -13.42 -4.86
CA ASN A 134 -1.78 -14.62 -5.45
C ASN A 134 -2.14 -15.63 -4.36
N TRP A 135 -1.26 -15.84 -3.38
CA TRP A 135 -1.55 -16.66 -2.20
C TRP A 135 -2.77 -16.14 -1.43
N ARG A 136 -2.86 -14.83 -1.18
CA ARG A 136 -4.03 -14.23 -0.52
C ARG A 136 -5.31 -14.40 -1.34
N GLN A 137 -5.25 -14.21 -2.66
CA GLN A 137 -6.40 -14.39 -3.54
C GLN A 137 -6.87 -15.84 -3.56
N GLU A 138 -5.94 -16.80 -3.60
CA GLU A 138 -6.26 -18.22 -3.54
C GLU A 138 -6.95 -18.58 -2.22
N MET A 139 -6.51 -18.00 -1.10
CA MET A 139 -7.16 -18.20 0.20
C MET A 139 -8.59 -17.65 0.22
N ILE A 140 -8.84 -16.47 -0.36
CA ILE A 140 -10.19 -15.89 -0.45
C ILE A 140 -11.10 -16.75 -1.34
N ILE A 141 -10.61 -17.20 -2.50
CA ILE A 141 -11.37 -18.05 -3.43
C ILE A 141 -11.67 -19.40 -2.77
N LYS A 142 -10.70 -20.00 -2.07
CA LYS A 142 -10.90 -21.23 -1.30
C LYS A 142 -11.92 -21.07 -0.18
N GLN A 143 -11.85 -19.96 0.58
CA GLN A 143 -12.81 -19.65 1.63
C GLN A 143 -14.24 -19.42 1.10
N GLN A 144 -14.37 -18.85 -0.10
CA GLN A 144 -15.68 -18.65 -0.74
C GLN A 144 -16.26 -19.96 -1.29
N ASN A 145 -15.42 -20.88 -1.78
CA ASN A 145 -15.85 -22.15 -2.36
C ASN A 145 -16.09 -23.25 -1.30
N ASN A 146 -15.39 -23.22 -0.16
CA ASN A 146 -15.53 -24.17 0.95
C ASN A 146 -15.64 -23.42 2.29
N PRO A 147 -16.85 -23.02 2.73
CA PRO A 147 -17.03 -22.34 4.01
C PRO A 147 -16.69 -23.22 5.23
N GLU A 148 -16.62 -24.55 5.08
CA GLU A 148 -16.37 -25.49 6.19
C GLU A 148 -14.88 -25.71 6.51
N GLU A 149 -13.95 -25.30 5.65
CA GLU A 149 -12.51 -25.57 5.80
C GLU A 149 -11.73 -24.38 6.39
N THR A 150 -12.29 -23.72 7.40
CA THR A 150 -11.73 -22.50 8.00
C THR A 150 -10.49 -22.79 8.89
N GLN A 151 -9.45 -23.45 8.38
CA GLN A 151 -8.20 -23.70 9.12
C GLN A 151 -7.42 -22.41 9.41
N ILE A 152 -7.62 -21.34 8.63
CA ILE A 152 -7.06 -20.00 8.92
C ILE A 152 -7.69 -19.43 10.21
N SER A 153 -8.96 -19.77 10.48
CA SER A 153 -9.58 -19.39 11.74
C SER A 153 -8.99 -20.16 12.92
N THR A 154 -8.44 -21.36 12.74
CA THR A 154 -7.84 -22.12 13.85
C THR A 154 -6.63 -21.40 14.46
N PHE A 155 -5.79 -20.78 13.63
CA PHE A 155 -4.61 -20.04 14.10
C PHE A 155 -4.97 -18.73 14.83
N PHE A 156 -5.98 -17.99 14.35
CA PHE A 156 -6.45 -16.75 14.99
C PHE A 156 -7.49 -16.96 16.10
N ARG A 157 -8.23 -18.09 16.10
CA ARG A 157 -9.14 -18.47 17.21
C ARG A 157 -8.36 -18.83 18.48
N GLN A 158 -7.13 -19.34 18.33
CA GLN A 158 -6.26 -19.63 19.47
C GLN A 158 -5.65 -18.35 20.08
N PHE A 159 -5.70 -17.23 19.35
CA PHE A 159 -5.42 -15.90 19.88
C PHE A 159 -6.72 -15.31 20.46
N HIS A 160 -7.04 -15.69 21.70
CA HIS A 160 -8.02 -14.93 22.48
C HIS A 160 -7.42 -13.54 22.75
N LEU A 161 -7.90 -12.52 22.07
CA LEU A 161 -7.57 -11.15 22.43
C LEU A 161 -8.30 -10.83 23.74
N PRO A 162 -7.61 -10.31 24.77
CA PRO A 162 -8.24 -9.90 26.02
C PRO A 162 -9.37 -8.89 25.75
N SER A 163 -10.42 -8.89 26.58
CA SER A 163 -11.62 -8.05 26.44
C SER A 163 -11.37 -6.53 26.42
N TRP A 164 -10.15 -6.09 26.71
CA TRP A 164 -9.72 -4.69 26.63
C TRP A 164 -9.26 -4.25 25.22
N PHE A 165 -9.16 -5.18 24.27
CA PHE A 165 -8.70 -4.87 22.91
C PHE A 165 -9.87 -4.40 22.01
N PRO A 166 -9.73 -3.28 21.26
CA PRO A 166 -10.84 -2.62 20.57
C PRO A 166 -11.40 -3.36 19.34
N ILE A 167 -10.86 -4.52 18.99
CA ILE A 167 -11.30 -5.34 17.84
C ILE A 167 -11.65 -6.73 18.38
N HIS A 168 -12.94 -6.98 18.59
CA HIS A 168 -13.52 -8.26 19.03
C HIS A 168 -14.58 -8.74 18.02
N GLN A 169 -14.79 -10.06 17.92
CA GLN A 169 -15.89 -10.63 17.13
C GLN A 169 -17.18 -10.55 17.94
N ILE A 170 -18.13 -9.75 17.47
CA ILE A 170 -19.45 -9.60 18.09
C ILE A 170 -20.17 -10.96 18.05
N SER A 171 -20.67 -11.41 19.19
CA SER A 171 -21.49 -12.63 19.27
C SER A 171 -22.86 -12.41 18.64
N GLU A 172 -23.54 -13.47 18.16
CA GLU A 172 -24.87 -13.32 17.53
C GLU A 172 -25.90 -12.61 18.44
N GLN A 173 -25.80 -12.81 19.76
CA GLN A 173 -26.67 -12.16 20.73
C GLN A 173 -26.40 -10.65 20.83
N GLU A 174 -25.12 -10.27 20.94
CA GLU A 174 -24.68 -8.88 21.01
C GLU A 174 -24.97 -8.12 19.70
N TYR A 175 -24.91 -8.83 18.56
CA TYR A 175 -25.31 -8.28 17.27
C TYR A 175 -26.81 -7.93 17.23
N ASN A 176 -27.66 -8.80 17.74
CA ASN A 176 -29.10 -8.55 17.79
C ASN A 176 -29.44 -7.38 18.73
N GLU A 177 -28.76 -7.28 19.87
CA GLU A 177 -28.92 -6.17 20.81
C GLU A 177 -28.48 -4.81 20.22
N LEU A 178 -27.38 -4.80 19.46
CA LEU A 178 -26.95 -3.63 18.70
C LEU A 178 -27.98 -3.24 17.64
N LEU A 179 -28.55 -4.22 16.93
CA LEU A 179 -29.56 -3.98 15.91
C LEU A 179 -30.82 -3.34 16.52
N ASP A 180 -31.27 -3.85 17.65
CA ASP A 180 -32.42 -3.34 18.40
C ASP A 180 -32.18 -1.90 18.89
N THR A 181 -30.98 -1.64 19.43
CA THR A 181 -30.57 -0.29 19.85
C THR A 181 -30.58 0.69 18.67
N LYS A 182 -30.12 0.26 17.49
CA LYS A 182 -30.14 1.10 16.27
C LYS A 182 -31.56 1.38 15.81
N LEU A 183 -32.47 0.40 15.89
CA LEU A 183 -33.89 0.59 15.57
C LEU A 183 -34.53 1.63 16.48
N HIS A 184 -34.37 1.50 17.80
CA HIS A 184 -34.92 2.47 18.75
C HIS A 184 -34.35 3.88 18.57
N THR A 185 -33.06 3.99 18.22
CA THR A 185 -32.45 5.30 17.93
C THR A 185 -33.09 5.96 16.70
N LEU A 186 -33.33 5.19 15.63
CA LEU A 186 -33.98 5.69 14.41
C LEU A 186 -35.45 6.05 14.65
N GLU A 187 -36.18 5.28 15.45
CA GLU A 187 -37.55 5.60 15.86
C GLU A 187 -37.63 6.92 16.62
N ALA A 188 -36.67 7.17 17.53
CA ALA A 188 -36.58 8.43 18.27
C ALA A 188 -36.24 9.62 17.35
N GLU A 189 -35.32 9.44 16.40
CA GLU A 189 -34.99 10.47 15.41
C GLU A 189 -36.20 10.80 14.51
N LEU A 190 -36.97 9.79 14.10
CA LEU A 190 -38.21 9.99 13.33
C LEU A 190 -39.26 10.78 14.12
N ALA A 191 -39.47 10.43 15.40
CA ALA A 191 -40.41 11.14 16.26
C ALA A 191 -40.01 12.62 16.47
N ASP A 192 -38.71 12.91 16.61
CA ASP A 192 -38.22 14.29 16.75
C ASP A 192 -38.36 15.07 15.43
N LEU A 193 -38.16 14.42 14.28
CA LEU A 193 -38.43 15.02 12.97
C LEU A 193 -39.92 15.33 12.77
N GLU A 194 -40.82 14.45 13.17
CA GLU A 194 -42.27 14.67 13.09
C GLU A 194 -42.72 15.85 13.99
N LYS A 195 -42.12 15.96 15.18
CA LYS A 195 -42.32 17.11 16.08
C LYS A 195 -41.82 18.42 15.47
N LYS A 196 -40.68 18.42 14.78
CA LYS A 196 -40.16 19.60 14.07
C LYS A 196 -41.05 19.99 12.89
N LEU A 197 -41.56 19.01 12.13
CA LEU A 197 -42.48 19.26 11.01
C LEU A 197 -43.83 19.83 11.48
N SER A 198 -44.41 19.28 12.55
CA SER A 198 -45.66 19.78 13.13
C SER A 198 -45.55 21.20 13.69
N ASN A 199 -44.43 21.54 14.34
CA ASN A 199 -44.15 22.91 14.78
C ASN A 199 -43.91 23.89 13.63
N THR A 200 -43.37 23.43 12.49
CA THR A 200 -43.13 24.28 11.30
C THR A 200 -44.41 24.51 10.48
N LYS A 201 -45.43 23.66 10.65
CA LYS A 201 -46.72 23.75 9.93
C LYS A 201 -47.74 24.68 10.63
N LYS A 202 -47.35 25.30 11.74
CA LYS A 202 -48.17 26.24 12.53
C LYS A 202 -47.69 27.66 12.31
#